data_AF-A0A1I4W5H9-F1
#
_entry.id   AF-A0A1I4W5H9-F1
#
_cell.length_a   1.000
_cell.length_b   1.000
_cell.length_c   1.000
_cell.angle_alpha   90.00
_cell.angle_beta   90.00
_cell.angle_gamma   90.00
#
_symmetry.space_group_name_H-M   'P 1'
#
loop_
_entity.id
_entity.type
_entity.pdbx_description
1 polymer ?
#
loop_
_entity_poly.entity_id
_entity_poly.type
_entity_poly.pdbx_seq_one_letter_code
_entity_poly.pdbx_strand_id
1 'polypeptide(L)' 'MTRWVKNIHRKPQGFRQRKIDLDVLRQDIRDYPDAYQYERAKRIGVAQNAIFLAL' A
#
# COMPACT_ATOMS: atom_id res chain seq x y z
N MET A 1 -21.79 21.46 -25.81
CA MET A 1 -22.55 20.82 -24.71
C MET A 1 -21.60 20.31 -23.64
N THR A 2 -21.82 20.69 -22.39
CA THR A 2 -20.93 20.44 -21.24
C THR A 2 -21.01 18.98 -20.77
N ARG A 3 -19.86 18.37 -20.47
CA ARG A 3 -19.69 16.95 -20.07
C ARG A 3 -20.64 16.49 -18.95
N TRP A 4 -20.94 17.40 -18.02
CA TRP A 4 -21.80 17.17 -16.85
C TRP A 4 -23.26 16.86 -17.20
N VAL A 5 -23.76 17.35 -18.34
CA VAL A 5 -25.13 17.05 -18.81
C VAL A 5 -25.21 15.61 -19.35
N LYS A 6 -24.11 15.08 -19.88
CA LYS A 6 -24.06 13.75 -20.52
C LYS A 6 -23.71 12.61 -19.56
N ASN A 7 -22.96 12.90 -18.49
CA ASN A 7 -22.56 11.86 -17.54
C ASN A 7 -22.46 12.46 -16.13
N ILE A 8 -23.49 12.16 -15.33
CA ILE A 8 -23.67 12.66 -13.97
C ILE A 8 -22.90 11.77 -12.97
N HIS A 9 -22.57 10.54 -13.37
CA HIS A 9 -21.88 9.60 -12.49
C HIS A 9 -20.39 9.90 -12.37
N ARG A 10 -19.90 9.84 -11.13
CA ARG A 10 -18.48 9.94 -10.82
C ARG A 10 -17.73 8.79 -11.50
N LYS A 11 -16.64 9.10 -12.20
CA LYS A 11 -15.73 8.08 -12.71
C LYS A 11 -15.16 7.25 -11.55
N PRO A 12 -15.12 5.91 -11.66
CA PRO A 12 -14.48 5.08 -10.65
C PRO A 12 -13.02 5.50 -10.54
N GLN A 13 -12.58 5.75 -9.31
CA GLN A 13 -11.20 6.05 -9.03
C GLN A 13 -10.41 4.73 -9.10
N GLY A 14 -9.40 4.68 -9.95
CA GLY A 14 -8.56 3.50 -10.10
C GLY A 14 -7.82 3.15 -8.81
N PHE A 15 -7.39 1.89 -8.69
CA PHE A 15 -6.58 1.44 -7.57
C PHE A 15 -5.19 2.09 -7.63
N ARG A 16 -4.76 2.70 -6.53
CA ARG A 16 -3.41 3.27 -6.43
C ARG A 16 -2.45 2.14 -6.05
N GLN A 17 -1.49 1.84 -6.91
CA GLN A 17 -0.44 0.87 -6.58
C GLN A 17 0.31 1.32 -5.32
N ARG A 18 0.42 0.41 -4.35
CA ARG A 18 1.25 0.59 -3.16
C ARG A 18 2.72 0.47 -3.60
N LYS A 19 3.60 1.25 -2.98
CA LYS A 19 5.06 1.14 -3.20
C LYS A 19 5.68 -0.10 -2.55
N ILE A 20 4.93 -0.83 -1.73
CA ILE A 20 5.39 -2.04 -1.04
C ILE A 20 4.96 -3.26 -1.85
N ASP A 21 5.91 -4.16 -2.07
CA ASP A 21 5.62 -5.52 -2.49
C ASP A 21 5.11 -6.34 -1.30
N LEU A 22 3.89 -6.85 -1.42
CA LEU A 22 3.23 -7.62 -0.36
C LEU A 22 3.87 -8.99 -0.17
N ASP A 23 4.47 -9.57 -1.20
CA ASP A 23 5.08 -10.89 -1.10
C ASP A 23 6.41 -10.81 -0.33
N VAL A 24 7.19 -9.74 -0.56
CA VAL A 24 8.38 -9.43 0.25
C VAL A 24 8.01 -9.21 1.72
N LEU A 25 6.93 -8.45 1.98
CA LEU A 25 6.46 -8.23 3.35
C LEU A 25 6.01 -9.54 4.03
N ARG A 26 5.31 -10.41 3.29
CA ARG A 26 4.90 -11.73 3.82
C ARG A 26 6.09 -12.60 4.18
N GLN A 27 7.14 -12.59 3.37
CA GLN A 27 8.35 -13.34 3.65
C GLN A 27 9.05 -12.79 4.91
N ASP A 28 9.19 -11.47 5.04
CA ASP A 28 9.79 -10.85 6.23
C ASP A 28 8.99 -11.12 7.53
N ILE A 29 7.65 -11.21 7.46
CA ILE A 29 6.80 -11.62 8.59
C ILE A 29 7.05 -13.08 8.99
N ARG A 30 7.28 -13.97 8.03
CA ARG A 30 7.60 -15.38 8.32
C ARG A 30 8.98 -15.54 8.92
N ASP A 31 9.97 -14.83 8.38
CA ASP A 31 11.37 -14.92 8.80
C ASP A 31 11.57 -14.29 10.19
N TYR A 32 10.84 -13.21 10.49
CA TYR A 32 10.91 -12.48 11.75
C TYR A 32 9.52 -12.14 12.28
N PRO A 33 8.83 -13.05 13.00
CA PRO A 33 7.46 -12.81 13.45
C PRO A 33 7.36 -11.72 14.53
N ASP A 34 8.40 -11.55 15.34
CA ASP A 34 8.50 -10.65 16.49
C ASP A 34 9.12 -9.29 16.16
N ALA A 35 9.61 -9.08 14.94
CA ALA A 35 10.25 -7.83 14.53
C ALA A 35 9.27 -6.65 14.54
N TYR A 36 9.77 -5.52 15.05
CA TYR A 36 9.02 -4.25 15.10
C TYR A 36 8.87 -3.63 13.72
N GLN A 37 7.79 -2.85 13.53
CA GLN A 37 7.48 -2.21 12.24
C GLN A 37 8.62 -1.34 11.69
N TYR A 38 9.36 -0.64 12.56
CA TYR A 38 10.50 0.20 12.14
C TYR A 38 11.68 -0.63 11.60
N GLU A 39 11.88 -1.84 12.12
CA GLU A 39 12.93 -2.76 11.67
C GLU A 39 12.59 -3.35 10.31
N ARG A 40 11.33 -3.78 10.15
CA ARG A 40 10.81 -4.26 8.86
C ARG A 40 10.91 -3.18 7.79
N ALA A 41 10.49 -1.97 8.12
CA ALA A 41 10.63 -0.79 7.27
C ALA A 41 12.08 -0.56 6.83
N LYS A 42 13.03 -0.67 7.76
CA LYS A 42 14.47 -0.52 7.46
C LYS A 42 15.00 -1.63 6.54
N ARG A 43 14.54 -2.89 6.68
CA ARG A 43 14.94 -4.01 5.81
C ARG A 43 14.37 -3.89 4.40
N ILE A 44 13.09 -3.55 4.29
CA ILE A 44 12.38 -3.42 3.01
C ILE A 44 12.71 -2.08 2.32
N GLY A 45 13.29 -1.11 3.04
CA GLY A 45 13.65 0.21 2.52
C GLY A 45 12.45 1.14 2.34
N VAL A 46 11.42 0.98 3.17
CA VAL A 46 10.17 1.75 3.10
C VAL A 46 9.94 2.56 4.38
N ALA A 47 9.06 3.54 4.33
CA ALA A 47 8.67 4.27 5.53
C ALA A 47 7.87 3.36 6.47
N GLN A 48 8.01 3.56 7.79
CA GLN A 48 7.26 2.81 8.80
C GLN A 48 5.74 2.89 8.59
N ASN A 49 5.21 4.06 8.20
CA ASN A 49 3.79 4.23 7.91
C ASN A 49 3.30 3.31 6.78
N ALA A 50 4.19 2.95 5.84
CA ALA A 50 3.85 2.05 4.76
C ALA A 50 3.65 0.60 5.28
N ILE A 51 4.46 0.16 6.27
CA ILE A 51 4.26 -1.12 6.98
C ILE A 51 2.96 -1.08 7.79
N PHE A 52 2.70 0.03 8.50
CA PHE A 52 1.48 0.20 9.30
C PHE A 52 0.19 0.12 8.46
N LEU A 53 0.18 0.68 7.24
CA LEU A 53 -0.96 0.59 6.32
C LEU A 53 -1.10 -0.77 5.62
N ALA A 54 -0.09 -1.64 5.74
CA ALA A 54 -0.05 -2.94 5.08
C ALA A 54 -0.37 -4.13 6.00
N LEU A 55 -0.10 -3.99 7.30
CA LEU A 55 -0.54 -4.91 8.36
C LEU A 55 -2.02 -4.69 8.70
#